data_AF-A0A538L6D7-F1
#
_entry.id   AF-A0A538L6D7-F1
#
_cell.length_a   1.000
_cell.length_b   1.000
_cell.length_c   1.000
_cell.angle_alpha   90.00
_cell.angle_beta   90.00
_cell.angle_gamma   90.00
#
_symmetry.space_group_name_H-M   'P 1'
#
loop_
_entity.id
_entity.type
_entity.pdbx_description
1 polymer ?
#
loop_
_entity_poly.entity_id
_entity_poly.type
_entity_poly.pdbx_seq_one_letter_code
_entity_poly.pdbx_strand_id
1 'polypeptide(L)'
;MGVVRAGGSIRTVWRELSPAQRRWVYVNALVVTAVINLLVNAGLAWLSSAGEHRVPLWSVPLVEKPSTVTDTIGTFFLLPLITCLLITTAVRYEIGAGRLMPLGASASARTFAQSLPATRLRRGVVLGALCTLALGPIAVLVLAAIDFSGLTTGQFVLYKAVLGVALGAVVTPAIAVLAMADGPVELEPAVATPQTAA
;
A
#
# COMPACT_ATOMS: atom_id res chain seq x y z
N MET A 1 32.58 0.91 10.50
CA MET A 1 32.09 -0.41 10.07
C MET A 1 30.60 -0.50 10.41
N GLY A 2 29.73 -0.19 9.45
CA GLY A 2 28.28 -0.21 9.66
C GLY A 2 27.78 -1.65 9.66
N VAL A 3 27.21 -2.07 10.79
CA VAL A 3 26.49 -3.34 10.89
C VAL A 3 25.35 -3.31 9.85
N VAL A 4 25.48 -4.11 8.80
CA VAL A 4 24.38 -4.47 7.92
C VAL A 4 23.36 -5.18 8.81
N ARG A 5 22.39 -4.43 9.34
CA ARG A 5 21.27 -5.03 10.09
C ARG A 5 20.59 -5.97 9.12
N ALA A 6 20.67 -7.28 9.40
CA ALA A 6 19.85 -8.26 8.73
C ALA A 6 18.39 -7.85 8.94
N GLY A 7 17.81 -7.15 7.98
CA GLY A 7 16.43 -6.70 8.04
C GLY A 7 15.56 -7.93 8.25
N GLY A 8 14.70 -7.91 9.26
CA GLY A 8 13.78 -9.00 9.52
C GLY A 8 13.04 -9.33 8.23
N SER A 9 13.24 -10.54 7.69
CA SER A 9 12.59 -10.93 6.43
C SER A 9 11.10 -11.04 6.69
N ILE A 10 10.27 -10.52 5.78
CA ILE A 10 8.81 -10.70 5.83
C ILE A 10 8.43 -12.19 5.95
N ARG A 11 9.24 -13.10 5.39
CA ARG A 11 9.04 -14.56 5.52
C ARG A 11 9.21 -15.05 6.96
N THR A 12 10.17 -14.50 7.70
CA THR A 12 10.39 -14.83 9.11
C THR A 12 9.22 -14.33 9.95
N VAL A 13 8.85 -13.05 9.75
CA VAL A 13 7.72 -12.43 10.45
C VAL A 13 6.40 -13.16 10.14
N TRP A 14 6.21 -13.62 8.91
CA TRP A 14 5.02 -14.38 8.51
C TRP A 14 4.82 -15.67 9.32
N ARG A 15 5.92 -16.36 9.65
CA ARG A 15 5.87 -17.60 10.45
C ARG A 15 5.43 -17.34 11.89
N GLU A 16 5.66 -16.14 12.39
CA GLU A 16 5.28 -15.73 13.75
C GLU A 16 3.83 -15.27 13.85
N LEU A 17 3.17 -15.00 12.73
CA LEU A 17 1.75 -14.63 12.73
C LEU A 17 0.89 -15.77 13.27
N SER A 18 -0.02 -15.43 14.20
CA SER A 18 -1.07 -16.32 14.66
C SER A 18 -2.05 -16.67 13.53
N PRO A 19 -2.84 -17.77 13.66
CA PRO A 19 -3.85 -18.11 12.66
C PRO A 19 -4.85 -16.98 12.40
N ALA A 20 -5.24 -16.23 13.44
CA ALA A 20 -6.14 -15.08 13.32
C ALA A 20 -5.50 -13.93 12.50
N GLN A 21 -4.22 -13.62 12.76
CA GLN A 21 -3.49 -12.60 12.00
C GLN A 21 -3.32 -13.00 10.52
N ARG A 22 -2.98 -14.27 10.24
CA ARG A 22 -2.88 -14.76 8.85
C ARG A 22 -4.22 -14.69 8.13
N ARG A 23 -5.31 -15.12 8.80
CA ARG A 23 -6.67 -15.00 8.26
C ARG A 23 -7.02 -13.55 7.96
N TRP A 24 -6.67 -12.62 8.85
CA TRP A 24 -6.89 -11.19 8.63
C TRP A 24 -6.15 -10.70 7.39
N VAL A 25 -4.89 -11.09 7.20
CA VAL A 25 -4.12 -10.74 6.00
C VAL A 25 -4.75 -11.32 4.74
N TYR A 26 -5.13 -12.60 4.71
CA TYR A 26 -5.75 -13.20 3.54
C TYR A 26 -7.11 -12.56 3.20
N VAL A 27 -7.97 -12.37 4.18
CA VAL A 27 -9.33 -11.86 3.94
C VAL A 27 -9.30 -10.36 3.71
N ASN A 28 -8.79 -9.58 4.65
CA ASN A 28 -8.87 -8.13 4.59
C ASN A 28 -7.78 -7.52 3.70
N ALA A 29 -6.53 -7.96 3.86
CA ALA A 29 -5.41 -7.36 3.13
C ALA A 29 -5.21 -7.91 1.71
N LEU A 30 -5.78 -9.07 1.35
CA LEU A 30 -5.72 -9.59 -0.02
C LEU A 30 -7.09 -9.58 -0.70
N VAL A 31 -8.07 -10.32 -0.18
CA VAL A 31 -9.36 -10.47 -0.89
C VAL A 31 -10.14 -9.16 -0.94
N VAL A 32 -10.39 -8.52 0.21
CA VAL A 32 -11.18 -7.29 0.27
C VAL A 32 -10.49 -6.16 -0.49
N THR A 33 -9.18 -5.96 -0.28
CA THR A 33 -8.43 -4.95 -1.04
C THR A 33 -8.30 -5.25 -2.52
N ALA A 34 -8.20 -6.51 -2.95
CA ALA A 34 -8.21 -6.85 -4.37
C ALA A 34 -9.54 -6.47 -5.01
N VAL A 35 -10.67 -6.78 -4.37
CA VAL A 35 -11.99 -6.38 -4.86
C VAL A 35 -12.11 -4.85 -4.93
N ILE A 36 -11.70 -4.13 -3.88
CA ILE A 36 -11.73 -2.67 -3.86
C ILE A 36 -10.83 -2.10 -4.96
N ASN A 37 -9.60 -2.58 -5.10
CA ASN A 37 -8.67 -2.12 -6.13
C ASN A 37 -9.18 -2.43 -7.52
N LEU A 38 -9.81 -3.58 -7.74
CA LEU A 38 -10.43 -3.92 -9.02
C LEU A 38 -11.53 -2.90 -9.37
N LEU A 39 -12.48 -2.69 -8.45
CA LEU A 39 -13.61 -1.79 -8.68
C LEU A 39 -13.18 -0.32 -8.82
N VAL A 40 -12.29 0.14 -7.95
CA VAL A 40 -11.81 1.53 -7.95
C VAL A 40 -10.95 1.81 -9.18
N ASN A 41 -9.97 0.94 -9.50
CA ASN A 41 -9.10 1.22 -10.64
C ASN A 41 -9.84 1.04 -11.97
N ALA A 42 -10.73 0.04 -12.11
CA ALA A 42 -11.56 -0.09 -13.30
C ALA A 42 -12.55 1.07 -13.42
N GLY A 43 -13.22 1.45 -12.32
CA GLY A 43 -14.19 2.55 -12.30
C GLY A 43 -13.55 3.91 -12.63
N LEU A 44 -12.41 4.23 -12.01
CA LEU A 44 -11.66 5.45 -12.29
C LEU A 44 -11.16 5.47 -13.74
N ALA A 45 -10.65 4.34 -14.25
CA ALA A 45 -10.21 4.24 -15.63
C ALA A 45 -11.36 4.42 -16.62
N TRP A 46 -12.52 3.80 -16.35
CA TRP A 46 -13.71 3.93 -17.19
C TRP A 46 -14.23 5.37 -17.20
N LEU A 47 -14.31 6.00 -16.03
CA LEU A 47 -14.75 7.39 -15.92
C LEU A 47 -13.78 8.36 -16.59
N SER A 48 -12.47 8.17 -16.41
CA SER A 48 -11.45 9.06 -16.99
C SER A 48 -11.32 8.94 -18.51
N SER A 49 -11.70 7.78 -19.08
CA SER A 49 -11.70 7.51 -20.52
C SER A 49 -13.09 7.57 -21.15
N ALA A 50 -14.11 8.00 -20.40
CA ALA A 50 -15.46 8.12 -20.93
C ALA A 50 -15.51 9.10 -22.12
N GLY A 51 -16.11 8.64 -23.22
CA GLY A 51 -16.18 9.41 -24.47
C GLY A 51 -14.93 9.34 -25.34
N GLU A 52 -13.85 8.69 -24.90
CA GLU A 52 -12.65 8.46 -25.71
C GLU A 52 -12.70 7.09 -26.39
N HIS A 53 -12.18 7.01 -27.62
CA HIS A 53 -11.97 5.73 -28.31
C HIS A 53 -10.60 5.12 -27.97
N ARG A 54 -9.60 5.97 -27.73
CA ARG A 54 -8.24 5.58 -27.36
C ARG A 54 -7.68 6.52 -26.30
N VAL A 55 -6.95 5.95 -25.36
CA VAL A 55 -6.20 6.68 -24.34
C VAL A 55 -4.75 6.77 -24.81
N PRO A 56 -4.19 7.99 -24.97
CA PRO A 56 -2.84 8.15 -25.47
C PRO A 56 -1.81 7.57 -24.51
N LEU A 57 -0.69 7.10 -25.06
CA LEU A 57 0.43 6.60 -24.26
C LEU A 57 1.09 7.72 -23.44
N TRP A 58 1.31 8.86 -24.11
CA TRP A 58 1.87 10.08 -23.56
C TRP A 58 0.96 11.25 -23.90
N SER A 59 0.81 12.20 -22.97
CA SER A 59 0.03 13.43 -23.14
C SER A 59 0.75 14.56 -22.42
N VAL A 60 0.49 15.81 -22.81
CA VAL A 60 1.08 16.95 -22.12
C VAL A 60 0.42 17.09 -20.74
N PRO A 61 1.17 16.94 -19.63
CA PRO A 61 0.59 17.02 -18.29
C PRO A 61 -0.11 18.36 -18.07
N LEU A 62 -1.28 18.34 -17.41
CA LEU A 62 -2.10 19.51 -17.04
C LEU A 62 -2.79 20.25 -18.20
N VAL A 63 -2.48 19.92 -19.46
CA VAL A 63 -3.12 20.49 -20.65
C VAL A 63 -4.11 19.52 -21.27
N GLU A 64 -3.79 18.23 -21.26
CA GLU A 64 -4.60 17.16 -21.82
C GLU A 64 -5.12 16.20 -20.74
N LYS A 65 -6.04 15.30 -21.12
CA LYS A 65 -6.47 14.21 -20.24
C LYS A 65 -5.26 13.33 -19.84
N PRO A 66 -5.31 12.66 -18.67
CA PRO A 66 -4.22 11.80 -18.22
C PRO A 66 -3.88 10.73 -19.24
N SER A 67 -2.59 10.58 -19.52
CA SER A 67 -2.07 9.51 -20.37
C SER A 67 -1.90 8.21 -19.60
N THR A 68 -1.77 7.11 -20.34
CA THR A 68 -1.50 5.80 -19.74
C THR A 68 -0.25 5.82 -18.85
N VAL A 69 0.82 6.50 -19.26
CA VAL A 69 2.07 6.61 -18.48
C VAL A 69 1.87 7.43 -17.21
N THR A 70 1.32 8.64 -17.32
CA THR A 70 1.15 9.52 -16.15
C THR A 70 0.25 8.89 -15.09
N ASP A 71 -0.80 8.19 -15.53
CA ASP A 71 -1.70 7.49 -14.65
C ASP A 71 -1.04 6.27 -13.98
N THR A 72 -0.26 5.49 -14.73
CA THR A 72 0.50 4.35 -14.19
C THR A 72 1.47 4.79 -13.09
N ILE A 73 2.21 5.87 -13.33
CA ILE A 73 3.13 6.46 -12.35
C ILE A 73 2.35 6.93 -11.12
N GLY A 74 1.22 7.61 -11.34
CA GLY A 74 0.30 8.03 -10.28
C GLY A 74 -0.18 6.85 -9.44
N THR A 75 -0.55 5.74 -10.07
CA THR A 75 -1.00 4.51 -9.40
C THR A 75 0.12 3.91 -8.55
N PHE A 76 1.35 3.82 -9.06
CA PHE A 76 2.48 3.31 -8.28
C PHE A 76 2.79 4.13 -7.03
N PHE A 77 2.48 5.43 -7.02
CA PHE A 77 2.69 6.27 -5.86
C PHE A 77 1.48 6.29 -4.92
N LEU A 78 0.31 6.61 -5.47
CA LEU A 78 -0.91 6.88 -4.70
C LEU A 78 -1.50 5.61 -4.10
N LEU A 79 -1.47 4.48 -4.83
CA LEU A 79 -2.06 3.24 -4.33
C LEU A 79 -1.34 2.76 -3.06
N PRO A 80 0.00 2.61 -3.01
CA PRO A 80 0.69 2.22 -1.78
C PRO A 80 0.53 3.26 -0.65
N LEU A 81 0.52 4.55 -0.97
CA LEU A 81 0.29 5.62 0.01
C LEU A 81 -1.09 5.49 0.67
N ILE A 82 -2.16 5.47 -0.12
CA ILE A 82 -3.54 5.38 0.36
C ILE A 82 -3.75 4.05 1.07
N THR A 83 -3.27 2.94 0.49
CA THR A 83 -3.35 1.61 1.10
C THR A 83 -2.65 1.60 2.47
N CYS A 84 -1.48 2.21 2.58
CA CYS A 84 -0.76 2.32 3.85
C CYS A 84 -1.56 3.08 4.90
N LEU A 85 -2.19 4.20 4.53
CA LEU A 85 -3.05 4.95 5.44
C LEU A 85 -4.25 4.13 5.90
N LEU A 86 -4.98 3.51 4.97
CA LEU A 86 -6.23 2.80 5.28
C LEU A 86 -5.98 1.50 6.06
N ILE A 87 -5.05 0.67 5.60
CA ILE A 87 -4.77 -0.63 6.22
C ILE A 87 -4.14 -0.46 7.60
N THR A 88 -3.20 0.48 7.76
CA THR A 88 -2.65 0.76 9.08
C THR A 88 -3.73 1.23 10.04
N THR A 89 -4.69 2.03 9.57
CA THR A 89 -5.84 2.48 10.38
C THR A 89 -6.75 1.32 10.74
N ALA A 90 -7.11 0.46 9.78
CA ALA A 90 -7.94 -0.71 10.01
C ALA A 90 -7.30 -1.67 11.02
N VAL A 91 -6.02 -2.00 10.86
CA VAL A 91 -5.28 -2.86 11.80
C VAL A 91 -5.28 -2.26 13.20
N ARG A 92 -4.97 -0.96 13.34
CA ARG A 92 -4.97 -0.29 14.65
C ARG A 92 -6.34 -0.27 15.30
N TYR A 93 -7.40 -0.07 14.50
CA TYR A 93 -8.77 -0.13 14.99
C TYR A 93 -9.15 -1.53 15.49
N GLU A 94 -8.82 -2.58 14.74
CA GLU A 94 -9.06 -3.97 15.15
C GLU A 94 -8.28 -4.35 16.41
N ILE A 95 -7.04 -3.88 16.55
CA ILE A 95 -6.23 -4.07 17.76
C ILE A 95 -6.83 -3.31 18.95
N GLY A 96 -7.16 -2.04 18.77
CA GLY A 96 -7.78 -1.21 19.82
C GLY A 96 -9.14 -1.75 20.28
N ALA A 97 -9.88 -2.42 19.38
CA ALA A 97 -11.13 -3.08 19.70
C ALA A 97 -10.97 -4.52 20.24
N GLY A 98 -9.74 -5.00 20.45
CA GLY A 98 -9.46 -6.34 20.96
C GLY A 98 -9.81 -7.49 20.00
N ARG A 99 -10.13 -7.19 18.73
CA ARG A 99 -10.49 -8.19 17.70
C ARG A 99 -9.28 -8.79 17.00
N LEU A 100 -8.13 -8.15 17.13
CA LEU A 100 -6.85 -8.60 16.59
C LEU A 100 -5.74 -8.38 17.64
N MET A 101 -4.89 -9.38 17.85
CA MET A 101 -3.73 -9.19 18.73
C MET A 101 -2.59 -8.46 17.97
N PRO A 102 -1.86 -7.55 18.63
CA PRO A 102 -0.63 -7.02 18.07
C PRO A 102 0.39 -8.15 17.86
N LEU A 103 1.32 -7.95 16.93
CA LEU A 103 2.40 -8.92 16.76
C LEU A 103 3.32 -8.86 17.99
N GLY A 104 3.65 -10.01 18.55
CA GLY A 104 4.49 -10.10 19.74
C GLY A 104 5.87 -9.45 19.58
N ALA A 105 6.53 -9.14 20.68
CA ALA A 105 7.77 -8.35 20.72
C ALA A 105 9.04 -9.10 20.25
N SER A 106 8.92 -10.01 19.28
CA SER A 106 10.05 -10.73 18.71
C SER A 106 11.07 -9.76 18.09
N ALA A 107 12.34 -10.14 18.11
CA ALA A 107 13.41 -9.31 17.55
C ALA A 107 13.24 -9.09 16.03
N SER A 108 12.74 -10.10 15.32
CA SER A 108 12.40 -10.09 13.90
C SER A 108 11.26 -9.12 13.58
N ALA A 109 10.15 -9.17 14.32
CA ALA A 109 9.03 -8.23 14.17
C ALA A 109 9.47 -6.78 14.40
N ARG A 110 10.25 -6.55 15.46
CA ARG A 110 10.78 -5.22 15.79
C ARG A 110 11.72 -4.68 14.72
N THR A 111 12.63 -5.52 14.23
CA THR A 111 13.57 -5.14 13.16
C THR A 111 12.82 -4.84 11.85
N PHE A 112 11.78 -5.60 11.54
CA PHE A 112 10.94 -5.36 10.37
C PHE A 112 10.14 -4.06 10.49
N ALA A 113 9.51 -3.79 11.64
CA ALA A 113 8.79 -2.53 11.89
C ALA A 113 9.72 -1.31 11.77
N GLN A 114 10.97 -1.42 12.22
CA GLN A 114 11.98 -0.35 12.15
C GLN A 114 12.60 -0.15 10.76
N SER A 115 12.31 -1.02 9.79
CA SER A 115 12.83 -0.89 8.42
C SER A 115 12.23 0.27 7.65
N LEU A 116 11.08 0.78 8.10
CA LEU A 116 10.33 1.87 7.48
C LEU A 116 9.90 2.90 8.54
N PRO A 117 9.52 4.12 8.12
CA PRO A 117 9.02 5.14 9.05
C PRO A 117 7.86 4.64 9.92
N ALA A 118 7.81 5.10 11.18
CA ALA A 118 6.78 4.70 12.15
C ALA A 118 5.41 5.34 11.89
N THR A 119 5.36 6.52 11.26
CA THR A 119 4.09 7.19 10.98
C THR A 119 3.50 6.68 9.67
N ARG A 120 2.20 6.35 9.68
CA ARG A 120 1.48 5.80 8.51
C ARG A 120 1.62 6.65 7.24
N LEU A 121 1.67 7.98 7.39
CA LEU A 121 1.84 8.91 6.27
C LEU A 121 3.25 8.82 5.67
N ARG A 122 4.30 8.97 6.49
CA ARG A 122 5.68 8.89 6.00
C ARG A 122 5.98 7.50 5.43
N ARG A 123 5.47 6.44 6.06
CA ARG A 123 5.57 5.06 5.56
C ARG A 123 4.91 4.93 4.19
N GLY A 124 3.69 5.45 4.04
CA GLY A 124 2.98 5.44 2.76
C GLY A 124 3.70 6.21 1.66
N VAL A 125 4.27 7.38 1.97
CA VAL A 125 5.06 8.17 1.02
C VAL A 125 6.32 7.41 0.59
N VAL A 126 7.05 6.82 1.54
CA VAL A 126 8.25 6.01 1.23
C VAL A 126 7.88 4.80 0.39
N LEU A 127 6.83 4.06 0.74
CA LEU A 127 6.37 2.91 -0.04
C LEU A 127 5.94 3.31 -1.45
N GLY A 128 5.16 4.39 -1.60
CA GLY A 128 4.78 4.92 -2.90
C GLY A 128 5.99 5.30 -3.74
N ALA A 129 6.96 6.03 -3.16
CA ALA A 129 8.19 6.40 -3.84
C ALA A 129 9.01 5.16 -4.26
N LEU A 130 9.16 4.17 -3.39
CA LEU A 130 9.87 2.92 -3.70
C LEU A 130 9.18 2.17 -4.85
N CYS A 131 7.85 2.05 -4.82
CA CYS A 131 7.10 1.41 -5.90
C CYS A 131 7.25 2.17 -7.22
N THR A 132 7.12 3.51 -7.21
CA THR A 132 7.30 4.33 -8.41
C THR A 132 8.72 4.23 -8.97
N LEU A 133 9.75 4.29 -8.14
CA LEU A 133 11.14 4.21 -8.58
C LEU A 133 11.50 2.81 -9.11
N ALA A 134 10.99 1.75 -8.49
CA ALA A 134 11.28 0.39 -8.90
C ALA A 134 10.47 -0.06 -10.13
N LEU A 135 9.18 0.28 -10.19
CA LEU A 135 8.25 -0.23 -11.21
C LEU A 135 7.97 0.79 -12.32
N GLY A 136 8.11 2.09 -12.06
CA GLY A 136 7.85 3.15 -13.03
C GLY A 136 8.67 3.02 -14.31
N PRO A 137 10.02 2.94 -14.25
CA PRO A 137 10.85 2.78 -15.43
C PRO A 137 10.50 1.52 -16.22
N ILE A 138 10.27 0.40 -15.53
CA ILE A 138 9.90 -0.88 -16.16
C ILE A 138 8.56 -0.75 -16.89
N ALA A 139 7.55 -0.17 -16.25
CA ALA A 139 6.23 -0.01 -16.84
C ALA A 139 6.27 0.92 -18.06
N VAL A 140 7.02 2.04 -17.98
CA VAL A 140 7.20 2.95 -19.11
C VAL A 140 7.86 2.24 -20.29
N LEU A 141 8.93 1.48 -20.06
CA LEU A 141 9.61 0.71 -21.11
C LEU A 141 8.69 -0.33 -21.75
N VAL A 142 7.93 -1.08 -20.94
CA VAL A 142 6.97 -2.07 -21.44
C VAL A 142 5.87 -1.41 -22.26
N LEU A 143 5.28 -0.32 -21.76
CA LEU A 143 4.24 0.41 -22.47
C LEU A 143 4.74 1.00 -23.79
N ALA A 144 5.95 1.58 -23.80
CA ALA A 144 6.58 2.13 -25.00
C ALA A 144 6.93 1.04 -26.03
N ALA A 145 7.23 -0.19 -25.59
CA ALA A 145 7.53 -1.31 -26.48
C ALA A 145 6.28 -1.95 -27.10
N ILE A 146 5.12 -1.89 -26.42
CA ILE A 146 3.89 -2.54 -26.87
C ILE A 146 3.13 -1.68 -27.88
N ASP A 147 2.86 -0.41 -27.59
CA ASP A 147 2.06 0.43 -28.49
C ASP A 147 2.28 1.93 -28.26
N PHE A 148 2.92 2.59 -29.22
CA PHE A 148 3.08 4.05 -29.24
C PHE A 148 1.77 4.79 -29.58
N SER A 149 0.78 4.12 -30.17
CA SER A 149 -0.46 4.72 -30.65
C SER A 149 -1.56 4.86 -29.59
N GLY A 150 -1.33 4.33 -28.39
CA GLY A 150 -2.27 4.38 -27.27
C GLY A 150 -3.27 3.21 -27.24
N LEU A 151 -3.79 2.94 -26.05
CA LEU A 151 -4.67 1.80 -25.79
C LEU A 151 -6.11 2.12 -26.13
N THR A 152 -6.88 1.14 -26.59
CA THR A 152 -8.35 1.28 -26.60
C THR A 152 -8.87 1.44 -25.18
N THR A 153 -10.03 2.08 -25.02
CA THR A 153 -10.66 2.29 -23.71
C THR A 153 -10.84 1.00 -22.91
N GLY A 154 -11.28 -0.09 -23.57
CA GLY A 154 -11.40 -1.40 -22.92
C GLY A 154 -10.06 -1.97 -22.43
N GLN A 155 -9.00 -1.86 -23.25
CA GLN A 155 -7.66 -2.29 -22.86
C GLN A 155 -7.10 -1.47 -21.71
N PHE A 156 -7.32 -0.15 -21.71
CA PHE A 156 -6.89 0.74 -20.64
C PHE A 156 -7.58 0.40 -19.31
N VAL A 157 -8.90 0.17 -19.31
CA VAL A 157 -9.65 -0.24 -18.12
C VAL A 157 -9.16 -1.58 -17.59
N LEU A 158 -8.97 -2.58 -18.46
CA LEU A 158 -8.45 -3.89 -18.06
C LEU A 158 -7.04 -3.78 -17.48
N TYR A 159 -6.15 -3.05 -18.16
CA TYR A 159 -4.78 -2.79 -17.72
C TYR A 159 -4.76 -2.19 -16.30
N LYS A 160 -5.56 -1.16 -16.06
CA LYS A 160 -5.68 -0.48 -14.76
C LYS A 160 -6.18 -1.39 -13.67
N ALA A 161 -7.22 -2.17 -13.97
CA ALA A 161 -7.82 -3.10 -13.02
C ALA A 161 -6.80 -4.16 -12.59
N VAL A 162 -6.10 -4.77 -13.55
CA VAL A 162 -5.05 -5.77 -13.29
C VAL A 162 -3.87 -5.15 -12.54
N LEU A 163 -3.39 -3.98 -12.97
CA LEU A 163 -2.28 -3.28 -12.33
C LEU A 163 -2.57 -2.97 -10.87
N GLY A 164 -3.76 -2.40 -10.59
CA GLY A 164 -4.17 -2.04 -9.23
C GLY A 164 -4.29 -3.26 -8.31
N VAL A 165 -4.86 -4.36 -8.81
CA VAL A 165 -4.95 -5.62 -8.07
C VAL A 165 -3.57 -6.21 -7.81
N ALA A 166 -2.71 -6.30 -8.82
CA ALA A 166 -1.38 -6.87 -8.70
C ALA A 166 -0.50 -6.08 -7.73
N LEU A 167 -0.47 -4.75 -7.87
CA LEU A 167 0.27 -3.87 -6.96
C LEU A 167 -0.25 -4.00 -5.53
N GLY A 168 -1.57 -3.93 -5.36
CA GLY A 168 -2.23 -4.11 -4.07
C GLY A 168 -1.90 -5.45 -3.42
N ALA A 169 -1.94 -6.55 -4.16
CA ALA A 169 -1.63 -7.88 -3.65
C ALA A 169 -0.19 -8.01 -3.13
N VAL A 170 0.75 -7.23 -3.69
CA VAL A 170 2.15 -7.19 -3.23
C VAL A 170 2.31 -6.31 -2.00
N VAL A 171 1.81 -5.08 -2.02
CA VAL A 171 2.12 -4.10 -0.97
C VAL A 171 1.26 -4.26 0.28
N THR A 172 -0.01 -4.65 0.12
CA THR A 172 -0.98 -4.65 1.22
C THR A 172 -0.64 -5.63 2.35
N PRO A 173 -0.22 -6.88 2.08
CA PRO A 173 0.19 -7.80 3.14
C PRO A 173 1.38 -7.29 3.95
N ALA A 174 2.38 -6.69 3.28
CA ALA A 174 3.55 -6.12 3.95
C ALA A 174 3.14 -4.95 4.86
N ILE A 175 2.28 -4.06 4.37
CA ILE A 175 1.71 -2.95 5.16
C ILE A 175 0.94 -3.47 6.37
N ALA A 176 0.10 -4.49 6.20
CA ALA A 176 -0.68 -5.08 7.27
C ALA A 176 0.23 -5.65 8.37
N VAL A 177 1.26 -6.39 7.99
CA VAL A 177 2.23 -6.96 8.95
C VAL A 177 3.01 -5.87 9.68
N LEU A 178 3.45 -4.82 8.96
CA LEU A 178 4.11 -3.66 9.58
C LEU A 178 3.19 -2.97 10.59
N ALA A 179 1.90 -2.80 10.26
CA ALA A 179 0.93 -2.20 11.16
C ALA A 179 0.65 -3.07 12.40
N MET A 180 0.64 -4.41 12.27
CA MET A 180 0.51 -5.31 13.41
C MET A 180 1.77 -5.28 14.30
N ALA A 181 2.95 -5.09 13.70
CA ALA A 181 4.24 -5.01 14.39
C ALA A 181 4.49 -3.68 15.11
N ASP A 182 3.83 -2.60 14.70
CA ASP A 182 3.88 -1.31 15.43
C ASP A 182 3.24 -1.41 16.82
N GLY A 183 2.34 -2.39 17.05
CA GLY A 183 1.59 -2.53 18.28
C GLY A 183 0.52 -1.45 18.50
N PRO A 184 -0.19 -1.47 19.64
CA PRO A 184 -1.07 -0.37 20.02
C PRO A 184 -0.25 0.91 20.20
N VAL A 185 -0.82 2.05 19.79
CA VAL A 185 -0.27 3.35 20.18
C VAL A 185 -0.51 3.46 21.68
N GLU A 186 0.54 3.36 22.49
CA GLU A 186 0.48 3.79 23.89
C GLU A 186 0.10 5.27 23.87
N LEU A 187 -1.17 5.56 24.17
CA LEU A 187 -1.55 6.89 24.59
C LEU A 187 -0.83 7.09 25.92
N GLU A 188 0.16 7.98 25.91
CA GLU A 188 0.92 8.40 27.08
C GLU A 188 -0.06 8.55 28.27
N PRO A 189 0.14 7.82 29.39
CA PRO A 189 -0.78 7.88 30.51
C PRO A 189 -0.86 9.33 30.96
N ALA A 190 -2.08 9.89 30.95
CA ALA A 190 -2.35 11.25 31.38
C ALA A 190 -1.59 11.51 32.68
N VAL A 191 -0.70 12.51 32.64
CA VAL A 191 0.12 12.96 33.77
C VAL A 191 -0.74 12.93 35.02
N ALA A 192 -0.43 11.99 35.93
CA ALA A 192 -1.13 11.86 37.19
C ALA A 192 -1.09 13.23 37.87
N THR A 193 -2.25 13.86 38.00
CA THR A 193 -2.40 15.10 38.74
C THR A 193 -1.86 14.83 40.14
N PRO A 194 -0.91 15.64 40.66
CA PRO A 194 -0.38 15.40 42.00
C PRO A 194 -1.55 15.47 42.97
N GLN A 195 -1.77 14.38 43.71
CA GLN A 195 -2.68 14.37 44.85
C GLN A 195 -2.13 15.37 45.86
N THR A 196 -2.69 16.57 45.89
CA THR A 196 -2.54 17.48 47.03
C THR A 196 -3.26 16.82 48.20
N ALA A 197 -2.46 16.24 49.09
CA ALA A 197 -2.88 15.84 50.42
C ALA A 197 -3.48 17.05 51.15
N ALA A 198 -4.68 16.85 51.69
CA ALA A 198 -5.30 17.69 52.71
C ALA A 198 -5.79 16.77 53.82
#